data_AF-A0A9Q7FE19-F1
#
_entry.id   AF-A0A9Q7FE19-F1
#
_cell.length_a   1.000
_cell.length_b   1.000
_cell.length_c   1.000
_cell.angle_alpha   90.00
_cell.angle_beta   90.00
_cell.angle_gamma   90.00
#
_symmetry.space_group_name_H-M   'P 1'
#
loop_
_entity.id
_entity.type
_entity.pdbx_description
1 polymer ?
#
loop_
_entity_poly.entity_id
_entity_poly.type
_entity_poly.pdbx_seq_one_letter_code
_entity_poly.pdbx_strand_id
1 'polypeptide(L)'
;MSDKKAAEKLQYGNRFGNDIVKLANASLSLASQSSESEIAAAKYARWFSNGEVIPEPSETSRARFRKILPTMDAIEVASATRENLSILGNDAHDLFSDRLPANNRMRKANRSSVLPSIPYLGSCKFGEVVVGQSSASYSVLQLFIANFDGEFDTSAGASFYKPNSREFDQMFFGVHVVVDRDGNPLGFDRKRGVDGIAFKTKDLNKALYNVAAAATGLSMEQLKARAQAAARKR
;
A
#
# COMPACT_ATOMS: atom_id res chain seq x y z
N MET A 1 -8.52 37.48 31.13
CA MET A 1 -7.58 36.53 31.76
C MET A 1 -8.31 35.22 31.98
N SER A 2 -7.86 34.03 31.65
CA SER A 2 -6.89 33.49 30.69
C SER A 2 -7.13 31.97 30.79
N ASP A 3 -7.25 31.34 29.64
CA ASP A 3 -6.89 29.95 29.33
C ASP A 3 -7.33 28.78 30.22
N LYS A 4 -8.19 27.92 29.64
CA LYS A 4 -7.88 26.50 29.35
C LYS A 4 -9.04 25.84 28.58
N LYS A 5 -9.07 26.04 27.26
CA LYS A 5 -9.73 25.12 26.32
C LYS A 5 -8.67 24.14 25.85
N ALA A 6 -8.58 22.98 26.50
CA ALA A 6 -7.65 21.92 26.13
C ALA A 6 -8.42 20.67 25.69
N ALA A 7 -8.18 20.29 24.44
CA ALA A 7 -8.34 18.96 23.87
C ALA A 7 -9.76 18.40 23.70
N GLU A 8 -10.59 19.06 22.90
CA GLU A 8 -11.54 18.31 22.06
C GLU A 8 -10.73 17.54 21.00
N LYS A 9 -10.57 16.24 21.26
CA LYS A 9 -9.98 15.26 20.36
C LYS A 9 -10.64 15.39 18.99
N LEU A 10 -9.88 15.90 18.03
CA LEU A 10 -10.15 15.90 16.61
C LEU A 10 -10.57 14.48 16.18
N GLN A 11 -11.89 14.28 16.05
CA GLN A 11 -12.47 13.08 15.48
C GLN A 11 -12.12 13.04 13.99
N TYR A 12 -11.39 11.98 13.63
CA TYR A 12 -10.87 11.68 12.28
C TYR A 12 -11.98 11.42 11.22
N GLY A 13 -13.26 11.51 11.61
CA GLY A 13 -14.42 11.15 10.79
C GLY A 13 -14.94 12.24 9.85
N ASN A 14 -14.52 13.50 10.00
CA ASN A 14 -15.11 14.63 9.23
C ASN A 14 -14.31 15.05 7.97
N ARG A 15 -13.37 14.23 7.48
CA ARG A 15 -12.50 14.61 6.35
C ARG A 15 -12.78 13.92 5.01
N PHE A 16 -13.76 13.03 4.94
CA PHE A 16 -14.14 12.41 3.67
C PHE A 16 -15.59 12.75 3.37
N GLY A 17 -15.78 13.80 2.57
CA GLY A 17 -17.08 14.25 2.11
C GLY A 17 -17.84 13.15 1.36
N ASN A 18 -19.17 13.28 1.35
CA ASN A 18 -20.16 12.34 0.81
C ASN A 18 -20.02 11.99 -0.70
N ASP A 19 -18.96 12.42 -1.36
CA ASP A 19 -18.79 12.33 -2.81
C ASP A 19 -18.02 11.08 -3.27
N ILE A 20 -17.28 10.41 -2.38
CA ILE A 20 -16.64 9.11 -2.70
C ILE A 20 -17.65 7.94 -2.62
N VAL A 21 -18.68 8.07 -1.78
CA VAL A 21 -19.73 7.05 -1.60
C VAL A 21 -20.64 6.95 -2.83
N LYS A 22 -20.90 8.07 -3.52
CA LYS A 22 -21.74 8.09 -4.73
C LYS A 22 -21.07 7.44 -5.95
N LEU A 23 -19.76 7.55 -6.07
CA LEU A 23 -19.02 6.90 -7.17
C LEU A 23 -18.87 5.38 -6.96
N ALA A 24 -18.78 4.93 -5.71
CA ALA A 24 -18.67 3.51 -5.38
C ALA A 24 -20.00 2.76 -5.55
N ASN A 25 -21.14 3.40 -5.25
CA ASN A 25 -22.45 2.75 -5.32
C ASN A 25 -23.00 2.55 -6.74
N ALA A 26 -22.55 3.33 -7.73
CA ALA A 26 -22.97 3.17 -9.12
C ALA A 26 -22.35 1.93 -9.81
N SER A 27 -21.26 1.39 -9.27
CA SER A 27 -20.53 0.23 -9.82
C SER A 27 -20.87 -1.09 -9.12
N LEU A 28 -21.70 -1.05 -8.06
CA LEU A 28 -21.95 -2.18 -7.15
C LEU A 28 -23.33 -2.84 -7.35
N SER A 29 -24.16 -2.34 -8.27
CA SER A 29 -25.51 -2.85 -8.53
C SER A 29 -25.57 -4.01 -9.55
N LEU A 30 -24.44 -4.56 -9.99
CA LEU A 30 -24.38 -5.67 -10.95
C LEU A 30 -23.28 -6.69 -10.57
N ALA A 31 -23.45 -7.42 -9.46
CA ALA A 31 -22.83 -8.74 -9.25
C ALA A 31 -23.43 -9.46 -8.01
N SER A 32 -24.32 -10.41 -8.29
CA SER A 32 -24.41 -11.78 -7.73
C SER A 32 -24.40 -12.04 -6.21
N GLN A 33 -25.59 -12.38 -5.71
CA GLN A 33 -25.95 -13.55 -4.87
C GLN A 33 -25.02 -13.94 -3.69
N SER A 34 -25.51 -13.64 -2.48
CA SER A 34 -25.34 -14.28 -1.16
C SER A 34 -24.07 -15.11 -0.85
N SER A 35 -23.69 -16.10 -1.66
CA SER A 35 -22.56 -17.02 -1.40
C SER A 35 -21.19 -16.35 -1.52
N GLU A 36 -20.98 -15.45 -2.48
CA GLU A 36 -19.70 -14.72 -2.62
C GLU A 36 -19.47 -13.76 -1.46
N SER A 37 -20.55 -13.17 -0.93
CA SER A 37 -20.48 -12.26 0.21
C SER A 37 -20.08 -12.99 1.51
N GLU A 38 -20.53 -14.23 1.68
CA GLU A 38 -20.17 -15.09 2.80
C GLU A 38 -18.74 -15.62 2.69
N ILE A 39 -18.29 -16.01 1.49
CA ILE A 39 -16.90 -16.41 1.24
C ILE A 39 -15.95 -15.24 1.48
N ALA A 40 -16.31 -14.04 1.00
CA ALA A 40 -15.55 -12.83 1.26
C ALA A 40 -15.53 -12.52 2.76
N ALA A 41 -16.67 -12.58 3.46
CA ALA A 41 -16.76 -12.36 4.91
C ALA A 41 -15.94 -13.37 5.74
N ALA A 42 -15.98 -14.66 5.39
CA ALA A 42 -15.19 -15.72 6.04
C ALA A 42 -13.69 -15.53 5.83
N LYS A 43 -13.31 -15.06 4.64
CA LYS A 43 -11.94 -14.63 4.32
C LYS A 43 -11.54 -13.43 5.20
N TYR A 44 -12.31 -12.33 5.24
CA TYR A 44 -12.06 -11.19 6.14
C TYR A 44 -11.98 -11.58 7.63
N ALA A 45 -12.73 -12.59 8.08
CA ALA A 45 -12.64 -13.17 9.42
C ALA A 45 -11.25 -13.71 9.72
N ARG A 46 -10.74 -14.54 8.83
CA ARG A 46 -9.42 -15.15 8.95
C ARG A 46 -8.33 -14.08 8.88
N TRP A 47 -8.59 -12.99 8.15
CA TRP A 47 -7.65 -11.90 7.88
C TRP A 47 -7.34 -10.98 9.05
N PHE A 48 -8.28 -10.74 9.98
CA PHE A 48 -8.03 -9.79 11.09
C PHE A 48 -8.37 -10.32 12.49
N SER A 49 -8.81 -11.57 12.60
CA SER A 49 -9.21 -12.17 13.88
C SER A 49 -8.26 -13.24 14.38
N ASN A 50 -7.41 -13.77 13.50
CA ASN A 50 -6.40 -14.74 13.90
C ASN A 50 -5.18 -13.98 14.38
N GLY A 51 -4.83 -14.12 15.66
CA GLY A 51 -3.50 -13.77 16.19
C GLY A 51 -2.37 -14.64 15.61
N GLU A 52 -2.49 -15.08 14.36
CA GLU A 52 -1.38 -15.68 13.62
C GLU A 52 -0.34 -14.58 13.39
N VAL A 53 0.86 -14.81 13.89
CA VAL A 53 2.02 -13.98 13.57
C VAL A 53 2.23 -14.08 12.07
N ILE A 54 1.89 -13.02 11.34
CA ILE A 54 2.11 -12.95 9.91
C ILE A 54 3.58 -12.61 9.71
N PRO A 55 4.39 -13.52 9.14
CA PRO A 55 5.78 -13.22 8.90
C PRO A 55 5.89 -12.07 7.90
N GLU A 56 6.82 -11.15 8.17
CA GLU A 56 7.05 -10.05 7.26
C GLU A 56 7.66 -10.55 5.93
N PRO A 57 7.42 -9.87 4.79
CA PRO A 57 8.03 -10.25 3.52
C PRO A 57 9.56 -10.40 3.58
N SER A 58 10.23 -9.57 4.38
CA SER A 58 11.67 -9.67 4.64
C SER A 58 12.08 -11.01 5.26
N GLU A 59 11.26 -11.59 6.15
CA GLU A 59 11.53 -12.86 6.82
C GLU A 59 11.41 -14.05 5.85
N THR A 60 10.42 -14.02 4.96
CA THR A 60 10.19 -15.09 3.95
C THR A 60 11.16 -15.00 2.77
N SER A 61 11.61 -13.78 2.43
CA SER A 61 12.51 -13.54 1.31
C SER A 61 13.99 -13.75 1.63
N ARG A 62 14.40 -13.64 2.90
CA ARG A 62 15.82 -13.57 3.30
C ARG A 62 16.69 -14.69 2.74
N ALA A 63 16.15 -15.91 2.66
CA ALA A 63 16.88 -17.06 2.14
C ALA A 63 17.16 -16.99 0.62
N ARG A 64 16.34 -16.23 -0.13
CA ARG A 64 16.47 -16.02 -1.57
C ARG A 64 17.29 -14.78 -1.94
N PHE A 65 17.63 -13.93 -0.98
CA PHE A 65 18.39 -12.72 -1.26
C PHE A 65 19.82 -13.04 -1.70
N ARG A 66 20.23 -12.37 -2.78
CA ARG A 66 21.63 -12.29 -3.18
C ARG A 66 22.40 -11.56 -2.09
N LYS A 67 23.49 -12.18 -1.62
CA LYS A 67 24.39 -11.57 -0.64
C LYS A 67 25.08 -10.35 -1.25
N ILE A 68 25.08 -9.26 -0.49
CA ILE A 68 25.86 -8.05 -0.79
C ILE A 68 27.16 -8.14 0.02
N LEU A 69 28.31 -8.13 -0.66
CA LEU A 69 29.62 -8.28 -0.02
C LEU A 69 30.33 -6.92 0.05
N PRO A 70 31.17 -6.68 1.07
CA PRO A 70 31.95 -5.44 1.17
C PRO A 70 32.92 -5.20 0.00
N THR A 71 33.26 -6.25 -0.74
CA THR A 71 34.17 -6.20 -1.90
C THR A 71 33.47 -5.82 -3.21
N MET A 72 32.14 -5.74 -3.22
CA MET A 72 31.37 -5.39 -4.42
C MET A 72 31.50 -3.90 -4.72
N ASP A 73 31.57 -3.56 -6.00
CA ASP A 73 31.48 -2.16 -6.43
C ASP A 73 30.04 -1.62 -6.33
N ALA A 74 29.87 -0.31 -6.50
CA ALA A 74 28.57 0.33 -6.39
C ALA A 74 27.53 -0.17 -7.42
N ILE A 75 27.97 -0.60 -8.61
CA ILE A 75 27.10 -1.09 -9.68
C ILE A 75 26.63 -2.50 -9.33
N GLU A 76 27.51 -3.35 -8.83
CA GLU A 76 27.21 -4.68 -8.33
C GLU A 76 26.26 -4.63 -7.13
N VAL A 77 26.51 -3.75 -6.16
CA VAL A 77 25.63 -3.50 -5.02
C VAL A 77 24.24 -3.07 -5.48
N ALA A 78 24.15 -2.11 -6.41
CA ALA A 78 22.88 -1.64 -6.95
C ALA A 78 22.12 -2.76 -7.68
N SER A 79 22.84 -3.60 -8.43
CA SER A 79 22.25 -4.74 -9.16
C SER A 79 21.67 -5.78 -8.20
N ALA A 80 22.46 -6.21 -7.21
CA ALA A 80 22.01 -7.16 -6.19
C ALA A 80 20.85 -6.61 -5.36
N THR A 81 20.87 -5.32 -5.04
CA THR A 81 19.78 -4.65 -4.31
C THR A 81 18.50 -4.62 -5.13
N ARG A 82 18.58 -4.30 -6.43
CA ARG A 82 17.43 -4.31 -7.33
C ARG A 82 16.80 -5.71 -7.44
N GLU A 83 17.61 -6.75 -7.48
CA GLU A 83 17.18 -8.15 -7.49
C GLU A 83 16.47 -8.51 -6.18
N ASN A 84 17.08 -8.21 -5.03
CA ASN A 84 16.50 -8.45 -3.71
C ASN A 84 15.17 -7.71 -3.52
N LEU A 85 15.09 -6.47 -3.97
CA LEU A 85 13.85 -5.68 -3.94
C LEU A 85 12.76 -6.28 -4.82
N SER A 86 13.11 -6.87 -5.97
CA SER A 86 12.13 -7.57 -6.84
C SER A 86 11.57 -8.82 -6.17
N ILE A 87 12.42 -9.59 -5.47
CA ILE A 87 11.99 -10.74 -4.66
C ILE A 87 11.06 -10.26 -3.53
N LEU A 88 11.49 -9.23 -2.80
CA LEU A 88 10.71 -8.64 -1.71
C LEU A 88 9.35 -8.12 -2.19
N GLY A 89 9.31 -7.49 -3.37
CA GLY A 89 8.06 -7.02 -3.99
C GLY A 89 7.14 -8.14 -4.44
N ASN A 90 7.68 -9.26 -4.95
CA ASN A 90 6.86 -10.44 -5.25
C ASN A 90 6.26 -11.03 -3.99
N ASP A 91 7.06 -11.22 -2.94
CA ASP A 91 6.59 -11.73 -1.66
C ASP A 91 5.54 -10.81 -1.03
N ALA A 92 5.77 -9.49 -1.07
CA ALA A 92 4.79 -8.51 -0.63
C ALA A 92 3.49 -8.63 -1.44
N HIS A 93 3.58 -8.69 -2.78
CA HIS A 93 2.40 -8.87 -3.61
C HIS A 93 1.61 -10.12 -3.21
N ASP A 94 2.27 -11.27 -3.16
CA ASP A 94 1.64 -12.56 -2.89
C ASP A 94 1.02 -12.54 -1.47
N LEU A 95 1.72 -11.97 -0.49
CA LEU A 95 1.21 -11.73 0.86
C LEU A 95 -0.10 -10.93 0.85
N PHE A 96 -0.14 -9.80 0.14
CA PHE A 96 -1.34 -8.97 0.09
C PHE A 96 -2.45 -9.62 -0.77
N SER A 97 -2.14 -10.14 -1.96
CA SER A 97 -3.12 -10.67 -2.91
C SER A 97 -3.84 -11.91 -2.39
N ASP A 98 -3.13 -12.81 -1.71
CA ASP A 98 -3.72 -14.02 -1.12
C ASP A 98 -4.77 -13.68 -0.05
N ARG A 99 -4.68 -12.47 0.51
CA ARG A 99 -5.57 -11.93 1.54
C ARG A 99 -6.59 -10.95 0.98
N LEU A 100 -6.76 -10.88 -0.34
CA LEU A 100 -7.81 -10.10 -0.98
C LEU A 100 -8.91 -11.03 -1.53
N PRO A 101 -10.15 -10.53 -1.72
CA PRO A 101 -11.21 -11.32 -2.33
C PRO A 101 -10.90 -11.56 -3.82
N ALA A 102 -11.48 -12.62 -4.42
CA ALA A 102 -11.17 -13.02 -5.80
C ALA A 102 -11.42 -11.91 -6.84
N ASN A 103 -12.37 -11.00 -6.56
CA ASN A 103 -12.75 -9.88 -7.44
C ASN A 103 -12.20 -8.53 -6.95
N ASN A 104 -11.06 -8.53 -6.26
CA ASN A 104 -10.38 -7.30 -5.88
C ASN A 104 -9.78 -6.58 -7.10
N ARG A 105 -9.52 -5.28 -6.96
CA ARG A 105 -9.02 -4.41 -8.03
C ARG A 105 -7.49 -4.26 -8.04
N MET A 106 -6.78 -4.89 -7.12
CA MET A 106 -5.32 -4.83 -7.05
C MET A 106 -4.72 -5.68 -8.16
N ARG A 107 -3.82 -5.07 -8.93
CA ARG A 107 -3.04 -5.74 -9.98
C ARG A 107 -1.61 -5.91 -9.52
N LYS A 108 -0.98 -7.01 -9.92
CA LYS A 108 0.46 -7.22 -9.72
C LYS A 108 1.23 -6.23 -10.58
N ALA A 109 2.17 -5.53 -9.96
CA ALA A 109 3.06 -4.60 -10.66
C ALA A 109 4.40 -4.61 -9.95
N ASN A 110 5.33 -5.46 -10.38
CA ASN A 110 6.66 -5.57 -9.80
C ASN A 110 7.65 -4.67 -10.53
N ARG A 111 8.10 -3.60 -9.88
CA ARG A 111 9.13 -2.69 -10.42
C ARG A 111 10.03 -2.22 -9.28
N SER A 112 11.26 -2.73 -9.24
CA SER A 112 12.27 -2.32 -8.26
C SER A 112 13.10 -1.13 -8.75
N SER A 113 13.45 -0.26 -7.81
CA SER A 113 14.30 0.90 -8.03
C SER A 113 15.23 1.07 -6.82
N VAL A 114 16.44 1.56 -7.08
CA VAL A 114 17.48 1.81 -6.07
C VAL A 114 17.73 3.31 -5.95
N LEU A 115 18.12 3.76 -4.77
CA LEU A 115 18.49 5.15 -4.53
C LEU A 115 19.86 5.42 -5.16
N PRO A 116 20.00 6.43 -6.05
CA PRO A 116 21.27 6.68 -6.74
C PRO A 116 22.44 6.98 -5.79
N SER A 117 22.17 7.69 -4.69
CA SER A 117 23.19 8.06 -3.70
C SER A 117 23.46 6.98 -2.64
N ILE A 118 22.60 5.96 -2.54
CA ILE A 118 22.68 4.89 -1.54
C ILE A 118 22.27 3.58 -2.22
N PRO A 119 23.18 2.92 -2.97
CA PRO A 119 22.83 1.85 -3.92
C PRO A 119 22.31 0.56 -3.26
N TYR A 120 22.47 0.42 -1.94
CA TYR A 120 21.92 -0.67 -1.15
C TYR A 120 20.51 -0.40 -0.59
N LEU A 121 19.97 0.81 -0.79
CA LEU A 121 18.61 1.17 -0.43
C LEU A 121 17.74 1.38 -1.67
N GLY A 122 16.45 1.12 -1.53
CA GLY A 122 15.50 1.22 -2.61
C GLY A 122 14.10 0.78 -2.22
N SER A 123 13.24 0.72 -3.23
CA SER A 123 11.87 0.27 -3.08
C SER A 123 11.44 -0.58 -4.26
N CYS A 124 10.40 -1.36 -4.04
CA CYS A 124 9.74 -2.11 -5.08
C CYS A 124 8.26 -1.77 -5.07
N LYS A 125 7.75 -1.36 -6.24
CA LYS A 125 6.31 -1.41 -6.48
C LYS A 125 5.91 -2.87 -6.47
N PHE A 126 4.91 -3.25 -5.69
CA PHE A 126 4.38 -4.62 -5.66
C PHE A 126 2.94 -4.71 -6.17
N GLY A 127 2.24 -3.59 -6.26
CA GLY A 127 0.90 -3.58 -6.83
C GLY A 127 0.38 -2.21 -7.15
N GLU A 128 -0.78 -2.19 -7.78
CA GLU A 128 -1.50 -0.96 -8.09
C GLU A 128 -3.01 -1.16 -8.15
N VAL A 129 -3.75 -0.10 -7.89
CA VAL A 129 -5.21 -0.06 -7.97
C VAL A 129 -5.62 1.19 -8.73
N VAL A 130 -6.45 1.05 -9.76
CA VAL A 130 -7.08 2.20 -10.44
C VAL A 130 -8.16 2.78 -9.53
N VAL A 131 -8.02 4.05 -9.14
CA VAL A 131 -8.90 4.75 -8.19
C VAL A 131 -9.69 5.89 -8.82
N GLY A 132 -9.47 6.15 -10.11
CA GLY A 132 -10.24 7.11 -10.89
C GLY A 132 -9.81 7.09 -12.36
N GLN A 133 -10.69 7.62 -13.20
CA GLN A 133 -10.44 7.78 -14.63
C GLN A 133 -10.99 9.14 -15.07
N SER A 134 -10.26 9.81 -15.94
CA SER A 134 -10.69 10.97 -16.70
C SER A 134 -10.71 10.63 -18.19
N SER A 135 -11.14 11.57 -19.03
CA SER A 135 -11.12 11.37 -20.49
C SER A 135 -9.71 11.12 -21.03
N ALA A 136 -8.65 11.58 -20.37
CA ALA A 136 -7.28 11.53 -20.88
C ALA A 136 -6.29 10.78 -19.97
N SER A 137 -6.66 10.44 -18.73
CA SER A 137 -5.73 9.88 -17.74
C SER A 137 -6.42 8.97 -16.73
N TYR A 138 -5.63 8.16 -16.03
CA TYR A 138 -6.05 7.37 -14.89
C TYR A 138 -5.40 7.89 -13.61
N SER A 139 -6.15 7.89 -12.51
CA SER A 139 -5.61 8.06 -11.16
C SER A 139 -5.41 6.67 -10.57
N VAL A 140 -4.17 6.37 -10.20
CA VAL A 140 -3.72 5.05 -9.76
C VAL A 140 -3.10 5.17 -8.38
N LEU A 141 -3.54 4.35 -7.43
CA LEU A 141 -2.80 4.10 -6.21
C LEU A 141 -1.72 3.06 -6.50
N GLN A 142 -0.46 3.44 -6.40
CA GLN A 142 0.67 2.53 -6.49
C GLN A 142 1.12 2.12 -5.08
N LEU A 143 1.40 0.82 -4.90
CA LEU A 143 1.72 0.21 -3.62
C LEU A 143 3.18 -0.27 -3.63
N PHE A 144 3.92 0.08 -2.58
CA PHE A 144 5.35 -0.13 -2.51
C PHE A 144 5.80 -0.70 -1.17
N ILE A 145 6.90 -1.45 -1.23
CA ILE A 145 7.70 -1.85 -0.09
C ILE A 145 9.11 -1.28 -0.26
N ALA A 146 9.63 -0.62 0.77
CA ALA A 146 11.00 -0.11 0.84
C ALA A 146 11.82 -0.94 1.82
N ASN A 147 13.13 -1.04 1.57
CA ASN A 147 14.10 -1.61 2.51
C ASN A 147 14.76 -0.53 3.40
N PHE A 148 14.05 0.58 3.62
CA PHE A 148 14.44 1.68 4.50
C PHE A 148 13.20 2.38 5.08
N ASP A 149 13.41 3.13 6.15
CA ASP A 149 12.46 4.09 6.68
C ASP A 149 12.75 5.49 6.16
N GLY A 150 11.71 6.26 5.88
CA GLY A 150 11.91 7.57 5.29
C GLY A 150 10.64 8.38 5.08
N GLU A 151 10.88 9.60 4.65
CA GLU A 151 9.88 10.55 4.20
C GLU A 151 9.78 10.56 2.67
N PHE A 152 8.60 10.96 2.19
CA PHE A 152 8.30 11.04 0.77
C PHE A 152 7.86 12.45 0.41
N ASP A 153 8.44 13.02 -0.64
CA ASP A 153 8.13 14.37 -1.09
C ASP A 153 7.63 14.35 -2.54
N THR A 154 6.35 14.62 -2.72
CA THR A 154 5.69 14.63 -4.04
C THR A 154 5.72 16.01 -4.71
N SER A 155 6.40 16.98 -4.10
CA SER A 155 6.54 18.33 -4.64
C SER A 155 7.30 18.31 -5.97
N ALA A 156 6.94 19.21 -6.88
CA ALA A 156 7.61 19.33 -8.17
C ALA A 156 9.10 19.67 -7.97
N GLY A 157 9.99 18.88 -8.60
CA GLY A 157 11.44 19.06 -8.51
C GLY A 157 12.10 18.52 -7.23
N ALA A 158 11.33 17.97 -6.28
CA ALA A 158 11.89 17.35 -5.09
C ALA A 158 12.45 15.95 -5.40
N SER A 159 13.46 15.54 -4.62
CA SER A 159 13.80 14.12 -4.52
C SER A 159 12.67 13.40 -3.80
N PHE A 160 12.01 12.48 -4.50
CA PHE A 160 10.86 11.76 -3.95
C PHE A 160 11.21 10.99 -2.68
N TYR A 161 12.38 10.33 -2.63
CA TYR A 161 12.84 9.60 -1.46
C TYR A 161 13.70 10.47 -0.55
N LYS A 162 13.41 10.44 0.76
CA LYS A 162 14.24 11.03 1.82
C LYS A 162 14.38 10.01 2.98
N PRO A 163 15.35 9.08 2.92
CA PRO A 163 15.58 8.13 4.01
C PRO A 163 15.91 8.85 5.33
N ASN A 164 15.36 8.35 6.44
CA ASN A 164 15.63 8.88 7.78
C ASN A 164 16.99 8.42 8.31
N SER A 165 17.47 7.27 7.84
CA SER A 165 18.78 6.70 8.17
C SER A 165 19.38 5.99 6.96
N ARG A 166 20.62 5.52 7.12
CA ARG A 166 21.31 4.65 6.15
C ARG A 166 21.20 3.16 6.53
N GLU A 167 20.37 2.84 7.51
CA GLU A 167 20.22 1.46 8.00
C GLU A 167 19.12 0.73 7.22
N PHE A 168 19.22 -0.59 7.17
CA PHE A 168 18.14 -1.40 6.64
C PHE A 168 16.94 -1.36 7.58
N ASP A 169 15.79 -1.10 7.01
CA ASP A 169 14.50 -1.18 7.68
C ASP A 169 13.47 -1.69 6.67
N GLN A 170 12.20 -1.78 7.06
CA GLN A 170 11.12 -2.10 6.13
C GLN A 170 9.95 -1.15 6.34
N MET A 171 9.45 -0.62 5.23
CA MET A 171 8.26 0.21 5.26
C MET A 171 7.38 -0.05 4.04
N PHE A 172 6.07 -0.10 4.28
CA PHE A 172 5.06 -0.09 3.24
C PHE A 172 4.56 1.32 3.02
N PHE A 173 4.35 1.70 1.76
CA PHE A 173 3.76 2.99 1.44
C PHE A 173 2.92 2.92 0.16
N GLY A 174 1.96 3.84 0.06
CA GLY A 174 1.07 3.99 -1.07
C GLY A 174 1.10 5.41 -1.59
N VAL A 175 1.17 5.56 -2.91
CA VAL A 175 1.26 6.88 -3.56
C VAL A 175 0.23 6.98 -4.68
N HIS A 176 -0.49 8.10 -4.72
CA HIS A 176 -1.40 8.40 -5.81
C HIS A 176 -0.65 9.05 -6.97
N VAL A 177 -0.74 8.42 -8.14
CA VAL A 177 -0.07 8.83 -9.37
C VAL A 177 -1.12 9.00 -10.46
N VAL A 178 -1.00 10.08 -11.23
CA VAL A 178 -1.73 10.23 -12.49
C VAL A 178 -0.90 9.59 -13.58
N VAL A 179 -1.51 8.71 -14.36
CA VAL A 179 -0.89 8.08 -15.53
C VAL A 179 -1.68 8.41 -16.79
N ASP A 180 -1.01 8.45 -17.93
CA ASP A 180 -1.68 8.55 -19.23
C ASP A 180 -2.36 7.22 -19.62
N ARG A 181 -2.89 7.15 -20.85
CA ARG A 181 -3.55 5.95 -21.36
C ARG A 181 -2.61 4.75 -21.56
N ASP A 182 -1.32 5.02 -21.71
CA ASP A 182 -0.27 4.02 -21.91
C ASP A 182 0.36 3.58 -20.57
N GLY A 183 -0.07 4.20 -19.46
CA GLY A 183 0.43 3.92 -18.12
C GLY A 183 1.71 4.68 -17.76
N ASN A 184 2.12 5.66 -18.56
CA ASN A 184 3.25 6.52 -18.23
C ASN A 184 2.86 7.50 -17.12
N PRO A 185 3.72 7.69 -16.09
CA PRO A 185 3.43 8.63 -15.03
C PRO A 185 3.46 10.08 -15.54
N LEU A 186 2.37 10.79 -15.33
CA LEU A 186 2.23 12.24 -15.58
C LEU A 186 2.56 13.08 -14.35
N GLY A 187 2.57 12.46 -13.17
CA GLY A 187 2.92 13.09 -11.90
C GLY A 187 2.12 12.55 -10.72
N PHE A 188 2.32 13.12 -9.53
CA PHE A 188 1.57 12.74 -8.34
C PHE A 188 0.19 13.40 -8.30
N ASP A 189 -0.84 12.63 -7.94
CA ASP A 189 -2.18 13.15 -7.68
C ASP A 189 -2.25 13.73 -6.27
N ARG A 190 -1.70 14.93 -6.11
CA ARG A 190 -1.59 15.62 -4.80
C ARG A 190 -2.93 16.00 -4.17
N LYS A 191 -4.05 15.84 -4.90
CA LYS A 191 -5.40 16.08 -4.38
C LYS A 191 -5.93 14.92 -3.53
N ARG A 192 -5.26 13.77 -3.54
CA ARG A 192 -5.64 12.57 -2.80
C ARG A 192 -4.62 12.26 -1.71
N GLY A 193 -5.10 11.73 -0.58
CA GLY A 193 -4.25 11.47 0.57
C GLY A 193 -3.68 12.77 1.18
N VAL A 194 -2.50 12.68 1.77
CA VAL A 194 -1.73 13.83 2.23
C VAL A 194 -0.68 14.12 1.17
N ASP A 195 -0.91 15.16 0.37
CA ASP A 195 -0.03 15.55 -0.75
C ASP A 195 0.29 14.39 -1.70
N GLY A 196 -0.68 13.53 -2.03
CA GLY A 196 -0.47 12.39 -2.92
C GLY A 196 0.06 11.13 -2.22
N ILE A 197 0.41 11.19 -0.93
CA ILE A 197 0.75 10.02 -0.12
C ILE A 197 -0.54 9.45 0.49
N ALA A 198 -0.87 8.22 0.13
CA ALA A 198 -2.06 7.52 0.63
C ALA A 198 -1.82 6.98 2.06
N PHE A 199 -0.69 6.33 2.26
CA PHE A 199 -0.24 5.83 3.55
C PHE A 199 1.27 5.59 3.53
N LYS A 200 1.87 5.55 4.72
CA LYS A 200 3.20 5.03 4.99
C LYS A 200 3.20 4.37 6.38
N THR A 201 3.75 3.19 6.52
CA THR A 201 3.68 2.43 7.77
C THR A 201 4.69 1.29 7.79
N LYS A 202 5.28 1.03 8.96
CA LYS A 202 6.05 -0.19 9.24
C LYS A 202 5.16 -1.33 9.72
N ASP A 203 3.98 -0.99 10.25
CA ASP A 203 3.00 -1.96 10.72
C ASP A 203 2.30 -2.64 9.53
N LEU A 204 2.56 -3.93 9.38
CA LEU A 204 2.01 -4.78 8.32
C LEU A 204 0.47 -4.85 8.34
N ASN A 205 -0.15 -4.86 9.52
CA ASN A 205 -1.61 -4.88 9.62
C ASN A 205 -2.21 -3.57 9.11
N LYS A 206 -1.59 -2.44 9.46
CA LYS A 206 -2.00 -1.14 8.88
C LYS A 206 -1.81 -1.12 7.37
N ALA A 207 -0.71 -1.67 6.85
CA ALA A 207 -0.50 -1.78 5.41
C ALA A 207 -1.62 -2.61 4.75
N LEU A 208 -1.93 -3.78 5.32
CA LEU A 208 -2.96 -4.69 4.81
C LEU A 208 -4.33 -4.02 4.74
N TYR A 209 -4.72 -3.33 5.81
CA TYR A 209 -6.00 -2.62 5.81
C TYR A 209 -6.06 -1.51 4.75
N ASN A 210 -4.99 -0.73 4.58
CA ASN A 210 -4.96 0.31 3.55
C ASN A 210 -5.04 -0.28 2.14
N VAL A 211 -4.27 -1.35 1.88
CA VAL A 211 -4.30 -2.08 0.60
C VAL A 211 -5.69 -2.67 0.35
N ALA A 212 -6.29 -3.33 1.34
CA ALA A 212 -7.62 -3.92 1.24
C ALA A 212 -8.69 -2.86 0.98
N ALA A 213 -8.64 -1.72 1.67
CA ALA A 213 -9.59 -0.62 1.46
C ALA A 213 -9.53 -0.12 0.02
N ALA A 214 -8.33 0.10 -0.50
CA ALA A 214 -8.15 0.53 -1.89
C ALA A 214 -8.60 -0.54 -2.89
N ALA A 215 -8.16 -1.78 -2.71
CA ALA A 215 -8.42 -2.89 -3.63
C ALA A 215 -9.90 -3.27 -3.72
N THR A 216 -10.67 -3.04 -2.65
CA THR A 216 -12.08 -3.47 -2.56
C THR A 216 -13.06 -2.31 -2.70
N GLY A 217 -12.61 -1.07 -2.45
CA GLY A 217 -13.46 0.11 -2.35
C GLY A 217 -14.23 0.21 -1.03
N LEU A 218 -13.92 -0.65 -0.05
CA LEU A 218 -14.56 -0.64 1.27
C LEU A 218 -13.86 0.33 2.21
N SER A 219 -14.62 0.92 3.14
CA SER A 219 -14.03 1.71 4.21
C SER A 219 -13.29 0.82 5.20
N MET A 220 -12.32 1.42 5.91
CA MET A 220 -11.60 0.77 7.01
C MET A 220 -12.56 0.21 8.07
N GLU A 221 -13.64 0.94 8.36
CA GLU A 221 -14.67 0.53 9.32
C GLU A 221 -15.45 -0.67 8.83
N GLN A 222 -15.83 -0.69 7.55
CA GLN A 222 -16.52 -1.83 6.93
C GLN A 222 -15.63 -3.08 6.94
N LEU A 223 -14.34 -2.93 6.65
CA LEU A 223 -13.36 -4.03 6.71
C LEU A 223 -13.24 -4.58 8.13
N LYS A 224 -13.11 -3.70 9.13
CA LYS A 224 -13.03 -4.09 10.55
C LYS A 224 -14.33 -4.76 11.03
N ALA A 225 -15.48 -4.20 10.67
CA ALA A 225 -16.78 -4.76 11.05
C ALA A 225 -16.99 -6.16 10.45
N ARG A 226 -16.59 -6.37 9.19
CA ARG A 226 -16.65 -7.70 8.55
C ARG A 226 -15.73 -8.70 9.24
N ALA A 227 -14.55 -8.26 9.64
CA ALA A 227 -13.64 -9.11 10.40
C ALA A 227 -14.23 -9.54 11.74
N GLN A 228 -14.74 -8.58 12.51
CA GLN A 228 -15.35 -8.80 13.82
C GLN A 228 -16.62 -9.67 13.75
N ALA A 229 -17.48 -9.42 12.78
CA ALA A 229 -18.72 -10.18 12.59
C ALA A 229 -18.43 -11.66 12.30
N ALA A 230 -17.36 -11.93 11.56
CA ALA A 230 -17.00 -13.29 11.21
C ALA A 230 -16.14 -13.98 12.30
N ALA A 231 -15.43 -13.22 13.16
CA ALA A 231 -14.83 -13.74 14.39
C ALA A 231 -15.87 -14.27 15.38
N ARG A 232 -17.05 -13.64 15.45
CA ARG A 232 -18.16 -14.03 16.34
C ARG A 232 -18.99 -15.23 15.85
N LYS A 233 -18.82 -15.63 14.59
CA LYS A 233 -19.48 -16.81 13.99
C LYS A 233 -18.66 -18.09 14.12
N ARG A 234 -17.48 -18.01 14.76
CA ARG A 234 -16.66 -19.15 15.17
C ARG A 234 -16.93 -19.44 16.64
#